data_AF-A0A8T5QS99-F1
#
_entry.id   AF-A0A8T5QS99-F1
#
_cell.length_a   1.000
_cell.length_b   1.000
_cell.length_c   1.000
_cell.angle_alpha   90.00
_cell.angle_beta   90.00
_cell.angle_gamma   90.00
#
_symmetry.space_group_name_H-M   'P 1'
#
loop_
_entity.id
_entity.type
_entity.pdbx_description
1 polymer ?
#
loop_
_entity_poly.entity_id
_entity_poly.type
_entity_poly.pdbx_seq_one_letter_code
_entity_poly.pdbx_strand_id
1 'polypeptide(L)'
;MGWVYAFFKCADKSFKGFSQLEKLKALEDKFSLDDFLAKEDLPSEIPASLPDSEDEQERISRYNQVKEQLLQQILPFCICSEYFQAGANNHLTTEYLTHALQAADLALTSTQESLEQVLEQNHTDYDTAKATALVVRYAIAKGFLKLKSPADSLVKNIFMICPVRNLTDKENEYLQGYIAEQEAKGHKVHYPPRDTDQDDPIGLNICMQNREAIQDADEVHIYWNPASSGSNFDFGMTFMVYKPIKFINKDHVPKTPHKSFQNVLHALDELYALD
;
A
#
# COMPACT_ATOMS: atom_id res chain seq x y z
N MET A 1 -28.91 -5.89 3.18
CA MET A 1 -28.64 -7.09 2.35
C MET A 1 -28.55 -6.84 0.83
N GLY A 2 -28.98 -5.70 0.26
CA GLY A 2 -28.96 -5.49 -1.20
C GLY A 2 -27.58 -5.23 -1.85
N TRP A 3 -26.62 -4.69 -1.10
CA TRP A 3 -25.29 -4.29 -1.64
C TRP A 3 -24.35 -5.47 -1.85
N VAL A 4 -24.41 -6.50 -0.99
CA VAL A 4 -23.63 -7.74 -1.11
C VAL A 4 -24.03 -8.51 -2.39
N TYR A 5 -25.32 -8.53 -2.72
CA TYR A 5 -25.82 -9.24 -3.92
C TYR A 5 -25.43 -8.54 -5.24
N ALA A 6 -25.29 -7.20 -5.23
CA ALA A 6 -24.84 -6.43 -6.39
C ALA A 6 -23.34 -6.63 -6.67
N PHE A 7 -22.52 -6.81 -5.62
CA PHE A 7 -21.08 -7.04 -5.74
C PHE A 7 -20.76 -8.41 -6.35
N PHE A 8 -21.46 -9.48 -5.93
CA PHE A 8 -21.29 -10.81 -6.50
C PHE A 8 -21.71 -10.90 -7.98
N LYS A 9 -22.72 -10.13 -8.42
CA LYS A 9 -23.13 -10.10 -9.83
C LYS A 9 -22.13 -9.42 -10.76
N CYS A 10 -21.24 -8.56 -10.26
CA CYS A 10 -20.18 -7.94 -11.07
C CYS A 10 -18.95 -8.84 -11.20
N ALA A 11 -18.66 -9.67 -10.19
CA ALA A 11 -17.53 -10.60 -10.21
C ALA A 11 -17.77 -11.85 -11.09
N ASP A 12 -19.02 -12.23 -11.34
CA ASP A 12 -19.42 -13.47 -12.02
C ASP A 12 -19.07 -13.54 -13.53
N LYS A 13 -18.69 -12.41 -14.16
CA LYS A 13 -18.39 -12.40 -15.61
C LYS A 13 -16.95 -12.73 -15.97
N SER A 14 -16.04 -12.81 -15.00
CA SER A 14 -14.62 -12.99 -15.26
C SER A 14 -14.05 -14.01 -14.28
N PHE A 15 -14.07 -15.28 -14.67
CA PHE A 15 -13.14 -16.37 -14.29
C PHE A 15 -13.88 -17.72 -14.35
N LYS A 16 -13.48 -18.59 -15.30
CA LYS A 16 -13.83 -20.00 -15.30
C LYS A 16 -12.66 -20.78 -14.72
N GLY A 17 -12.85 -21.43 -13.57
CA GLY A 17 -11.90 -22.41 -13.01
C GLY A 17 -11.68 -22.23 -11.51
N PHE A 18 -12.24 -23.17 -10.74
CA PHE A 18 -12.40 -23.21 -9.28
C PHE A 18 -13.42 -22.24 -8.69
N SER A 19 -14.34 -22.77 -7.88
CA SER A 19 -15.25 -21.92 -7.11
C SER A 19 -14.42 -21.26 -6.00
N GLN A 20 -14.52 -19.93 -5.85
CA GLN A 20 -13.78 -19.21 -4.80
C GLN A 20 -14.08 -19.76 -3.40
N LEU A 21 -15.24 -20.43 -3.25
CA LEU A 21 -15.68 -21.12 -2.04
C LEU A 21 -14.72 -22.25 -1.60
N GLU A 22 -14.14 -23.00 -2.54
CA GLU A 22 -13.25 -24.13 -2.22
C GLU A 22 -11.88 -23.66 -1.74
N LYS A 23 -11.39 -22.52 -2.25
CA LYS A 23 -10.13 -21.91 -1.80
C LYS A 23 -10.27 -21.24 -0.44
N LEU A 24 -11.42 -20.62 -0.18
CA LEU A 24 -11.77 -20.04 1.12
C LEU A 24 -11.91 -21.12 2.20
N LYS A 25 -12.62 -22.22 1.91
CA LYS A 25 -12.71 -23.37 2.83
C LYS A 25 -11.34 -23.97 3.15
N ALA A 26 -10.46 -24.10 2.15
CA ALA A 26 -9.11 -24.62 2.37
C ALA A 26 -8.21 -23.70 3.22
N LEU A 27 -8.53 -22.40 3.28
CA LEU A 27 -7.86 -21.43 4.18
C LEU A 27 -8.46 -21.49 5.60
N GLU A 28 -9.79 -21.59 5.73
CA GLU A 28 -10.47 -21.82 7.02
C GLU A 28 -9.99 -23.11 7.70
N ASP A 29 -9.91 -24.22 6.95
CA ASP A 29 -9.48 -25.52 7.47
C ASP A 29 -7.99 -25.54 7.88
N LYS A 30 -7.16 -24.63 7.33
CA LYS A 30 -5.74 -24.50 7.68
C LYS A 30 -5.47 -23.55 8.85
N PHE A 31 -6.42 -22.67 9.16
CA PHE A 31 -6.25 -21.60 10.13
C PHE A 31 -7.46 -21.54 11.08
N SER A 32 -7.61 -22.57 11.90
CA SER A 32 -8.56 -22.56 13.02
C SER A 32 -8.16 -21.48 14.02
N LEU A 33 -9.02 -20.48 14.22
CA LEU A 33 -8.86 -19.45 15.25
C LEU A 33 -8.87 -20.07 16.67
N ASP A 34 -9.54 -21.20 16.85
CA ASP A 34 -9.64 -21.88 18.13
C ASP A 34 -8.30 -22.57 18.48
N ASP A 35 -7.60 -23.12 17.48
CA ASP A 35 -6.23 -23.64 17.64
C ASP A 35 -5.21 -22.52 17.95
N PHE A 36 -5.51 -21.28 17.54
CA PHE A 36 -4.69 -20.10 17.79
C PHE A 36 -4.86 -19.58 19.22
N LEU A 37 -6.10 -19.44 19.69
CA LEU A 37 -6.39 -19.04 21.08
C LEU A 37 -5.88 -20.07 22.09
N ALA A 38 -5.83 -21.35 21.72
CA ALA A 38 -5.30 -22.42 22.56
C ALA A 38 -3.76 -22.46 22.67
N LYS A 39 -3.00 -21.78 21.79
CA LYS A 39 -1.53 -21.89 21.71
C LYS A 39 -0.73 -20.73 22.33
N GLU A 40 -1.35 -19.59 22.60
CA GLU A 40 -0.64 -18.36 23.00
C GLU A 40 -0.71 -18.02 24.51
N ASP A 41 -1.24 -18.90 25.38
CA ASP A 41 -1.40 -18.60 26.84
C ASP A 41 -2.04 -17.21 27.09
N LEU A 42 -2.89 -16.76 26.17
CA LEU A 42 -3.68 -15.54 26.37
C LEU A 42 -4.67 -15.80 27.50
N PRO A 43 -4.82 -14.87 28.46
CA PRO A 43 -5.69 -15.08 29.60
C PRO A 43 -7.11 -15.41 29.13
N SER A 44 -7.60 -16.59 29.53
CA SER A 44 -8.96 -17.09 29.24
C SER A 44 -10.06 -16.25 29.91
N GLU A 45 -9.69 -15.27 30.73
CA GLU A 45 -10.63 -14.47 31.50
C GLU A 45 -10.87 -13.12 30.83
N ILE A 46 -12.00 -13.06 30.13
CA ILE A 46 -12.73 -11.82 29.81
C ILE A 46 -13.05 -11.12 31.14
N PRO A 47 -12.95 -9.77 31.26
CA PRO A 47 -13.15 -9.09 32.53
C PRO A 47 -14.52 -9.40 33.14
N ALA A 48 -14.51 -9.85 34.38
CA ALA A 48 -15.70 -10.03 35.19
C ALA A 48 -16.25 -8.67 35.62
N SER A 49 -17.23 -8.15 34.87
CA SER A 49 -18.47 -7.60 35.44
C SER A 49 -19.47 -7.24 34.35
N LEU A 50 -20.24 -8.24 33.92
CA LEU A 50 -21.54 -8.10 33.27
C LEU A 50 -22.51 -9.02 34.03
N PRO A 51 -23.81 -8.71 34.07
CA PRO A 51 -24.75 -9.28 35.04
C PRO A 51 -24.77 -10.82 35.02
N ASP A 52 -24.75 -11.42 36.22
CA ASP A 52 -24.65 -12.88 36.50
C ASP A 52 -25.79 -13.75 35.94
N SER A 53 -26.62 -13.24 35.02
CA SER A 53 -27.83 -13.91 34.53
C SER A 53 -27.83 -14.25 33.05
N GLU A 54 -26.78 -13.94 32.28
CA GLU A 54 -26.70 -14.41 30.88
C GLU A 54 -26.22 -15.86 30.84
N ASP A 55 -27.07 -16.72 30.29
CA ASP A 55 -26.81 -18.14 30.04
C ASP A 55 -25.53 -18.29 29.19
N GLU A 56 -24.67 -19.24 29.55
CA GLU A 56 -23.38 -19.46 28.91
C GLU A 56 -23.54 -19.76 27.41
N GLN A 57 -24.63 -20.41 27.02
CA GLN A 57 -24.95 -20.66 25.61
C GLN A 57 -25.32 -19.36 24.86
N GLU A 58 -26.01 -18.43 25.51
CA GLU A 58 -26.33 -17.14 24.92
C GLU A 58 -25.07 -16.29 24.71
N ARG A 59 -24.12 -16.35 25.64
CA ARG A 59 -22.80 -15.70 25.51
C ARG A 59 -21.99 -16.25 24.34
N ILE A 60 -21.91 -17.58 24.22
CA ILE A 60 -21.20 -18.25 23.11
C ILE A 60 -21.88 -17.92 21.78
N SER A 61 -23.21 -17.92 21.73
CA SER A 61 -23.99 -17.57 20.55
C SER A 61 -23.72 -16.13 20.10
N ARG A 62 -23.74 -15.15 21.03
CA ARG A 62 -23.46 -13.74 20.74
C ARG A 62 -22.02 -13.53 20.26
N TYR A 63 -21.05 -14.19 20.89
CA TYR A 63 -19.64 -14.15 20.43
C TYR A 63 -19.49 -14.64 19.00
N ASN A 64 -20.06 -15.80 18.67
CA ASN A 64 -19.99 -16.37 17.32
C ASN A 64 -20.71 -15.48 16.30
N GLN A 65 -21.83 -14.88 16.68
CA GLN A 65 -22.54 -13.93 15.83
C GLN A 65 -21.69 -12.69 15.50
N VAL A 66 -21.00 -12.12 16.50
CA VAL A 66 -20.09 -10.97 16.30
C VAL A 66 -18.87 -11.37 15.47
N LYS A 67 -18.28 -12.55 15.72
CA LYS A 67 -17.18 -13.13 14.93
C LYS A 67 -17.55 -13.28 13.45
N GLU A 68 -18.73 -13.86 13.15
CA GLU A 68 -19.23 -14.03 11.78
C GLU A 68 -19.54 -12.69 11.11
N GLN A 69 -20.10 -11.72 11.84
CA GLN A 69 -20.33 -10.38 11.32
C GLN A 69 -19.01 -9.66 11.00
N LEU A 70 -18.00 -9.77 11.87
CA LEU A 70 -16.68 -9.21 11.65
C LEU A 70 -15.97 -9.90 10.48
N LEU A 71 -16.02 -11.23 10.37
CA LEU A 71 -15.48 -11.95 9.21
C LEU A 71 -16.17 -11.49 7.93
N GLN A 72 -17.50 -11.38 7.89
CA GLN A 72 -18.22 -10.87 6.71
C GLN A 72 -17.88 -9.41 6.36
N GLN A 73 -17.54 -8.59 7.35
CA GLN A 73 -17.13 -7.20 7.14
C GLN A 73 -15.67 -7.08 6.73
N ILE A 74 -14.76 -7.88 7.29
CA ILE A 74 -13.30 -7.82 7.10
C ILE A 74 -12.85 -8.61 5.87
N LEU A 75 -13.48 -9.76 5.56
CA LEU A 75 -13.12 -10.61 4.43
C LEU A 75 -13.13 -9.84 3.09
N PRO A 76 -14.09 -8.94 2.81
CA PRO A 76 -14.03 -8.04 1.66
C PRO A 76 -12.81 -7.12 1.66
N PHE A 77 -12.34 -6.64 2.81
CA PHE A 77 -11.12 -5.80 2.91
C PHE A 77 -9.83 -6.60 2.75
N CYS A 78 -9.77 -7.82 3.27
CA CYS A 78 -8.63 -8.73 3.07
C CYS A 78 -8.51 -9.16 1.60
N ILE A 79 -9.63 -9.52 0.97
CA ILE A 79 -9.71 -9.83 -0.46
C ILE A 79 -9.42 -8.56 -1.29
N CYS A 80 -9.89 -7.39 -0.84
CA CYS A 80 -9.53 -6.11 -1.44
C CYS A 80 -8.03 -5.83 -1.35
N SER A 81 -7.30 -6.18 -0.29
CA SER A 81 -5.86 -5.89 -0.22
C SER A 81 -5.04 -6.63 -1.28
N GLU A 82 -5.44 -7.85 -1.65
CA GLU A 82 -4.85 -8.59 -2.78
C GLU A 82 -5.34 -8.05 -4.14
N TYR A 83 -6.59 -7.55 -4.21
CA TYR A 83 -7.13 -6.88 -5.41
C TYR A 83 -6.64 -5.43 -5.60
N PHE A 84 -6.20 -4.74 -4.54
CA PHE A 84 -5.76 -3.34 -4.58
C PHE A 84 -4.32 -3.20 -5.09
N GLN A 85 -3.51 -4.27 -5.05
CA GLN A 85 -2.33 -4.36 -5.90
C GLN A 85 -2.67 -4.33 -7.40
N ALA A 86 -3.95 -4.41 -7.78
CA ALA A 86 -4.45 -4.27 -9.15
C ALA A 86 -5.42 -3.08 -9.39
N GLY A 87 -5.54 -2.13 -8.45
CA GLY A 87 -6.05 -0.78 -8.69
C GLY A 87 -7.53 -0.48 -8.36
N ALA A 88 -7.78 0.66 -7.71
CA ALA A 88 -8.71 1.72 -8.13
C ALA A 88 -8.89 2.81 -7.04
N ASN A 89 -8.98 4.05 -7.50
CA ASN A 89 -9.24 5.28 -6.73
C ASN A 89 -10.60 5.26 -6.02
N ASN A 90 -10.62 5.48 -4.70
CA ASN A 90 -11.79 5.98 -3.99
C ASN A 90 -11.35 6.85 -2.80
N HIS A 91 -11.59 8.16 -2.86
CA HIS A 91 -11.21 9.11 -1.81
C HIS A 91 -11.87 8.82 -0.45
N LEU A 92 -13.08 8.25 -0.45
CA LEU A 92 -13.83 7.87 0.76
C LEU A 92 -13.18 6.71 1.54
N THR A 93 -12.40 5.86 0.87
CA THR A 93 -11.71 4.74 1.54
C THR A 93 -10.39 5.16 2.16
N THR A 94 -9.70 6.15 1.59
CA THR A 94 -8.42 6.64 2.14
C THR A 94 -8.63 7.36 3.46
N GLU A 95 -9.65 8.23 3.58
CA GLU A 95 -9.94 8.93 4.83
C GLU A 95 -10.32 7.94 5.95
N TYR A 96 -11.15 6.94 5.65
CA TYR A 96 -11.54 5.90 6.62
C TYR A 96 -10.36 5.00 7.02
N LEU A 97 -9.50 4.60 6.07
CA LEU A 97 -8.27 3.85 6.36
C LEU A 97 -7.28 4.68 7.17
N THR A 98 -7.13 5.97 6.87
CA THR A 98 -6.27 6.88 7.63
C THR A 98 -6.76 7.03 9.06
N HIS A 99 -8.06 7.23 9.27
CA HIS A 99 -8.63 7.28 10.62
C HIS A 99 -8.51 5.94 11.34
N ALA A 100 -8.74 4.81 10.66
CA ALA A 100 -8.58 3.48 11.24
C ALA A 100 -7.12 3.18 11.59
N LEU A 101 -6.16 3.58 10.77
CA LEU A 101 -4.72 3.43 11.02
C LEU A 101 -4.24 4.37 12.13
N GLN A 102 -4.72 5.62 12.17
CA GLN A 102 -4.43 6.55 13.27
C GLN A 102 -5.01 6.05 14.60
N ALA A 103 -6.24 5.52 14.59
CA ALA A 103 -6.84 4.88 15.76
C ALA A 103 -6.07 3.62 16.17
N ALA A 104 -5.61 2.80 15.21
CA ALA A 104 -4.79 1.62 15.48
C ALA A 104 -3.39 1.98 16.02
N ASP A 105 -2.77 3.06 15.53
CA ASP A 105 -1.46 3.54 15.98
C ASP A 105 -1.55 4.16 17.40
N LEU A 106 -2.60 4.95 17.67
CA LEU A 106 -2.95 5.34 19.03
C LEU A 106 -3.21 4.10 19.90
N ALA A 107 -3.90 3.08 19.39
CA ALA A 107 -4.14 1.85 20.14
C ALA A 107 -2.90 1.03 20.44
N LEU A 108 -1.90 1.11 19.57
CA LEU A 108 -0.61 0.45 19.74
C LEU A 108 0.26 1.14 20.78
N THR A 109 0.03 2.44 21.02
CA THR A 109 0.91 3.27 21.86
C THR A 109 0.25 3.78 23.15
N SER A 110 -1.08 3.71 23.27
CA SER A 110 -1.82 4.25 24.41
C SER A 110 -2.24 3.19 25.42
N THR A 111 -2.48 3.61 26.67
CA THR A 111 -3.19 2.78 27.65
C THR A 111 -4.65 2.62 27.22
N GLN A 112 -5.33 1.58 27.74
CA GLN A 112 -6.74 1.28 27.41
C GLN A 112 -7.66 2.49 27.63
N GLU A 113 -7.41 3.29 28.67
CA GLU A 113 -8.16 4.50 29.04
C GLU A 113 -8.07 5.61 27.98
N SER A 114 -6.90 5.77 27.35
CA SER A 114 -6.69 6.75 26.28
C SER A 114 -7.35 6.34 24.97
N LEU A 115 -7.56 5.03 24.76
CA LEU A 115 -8.25 4.53 23.58
C LEU A 115 -9.75 4.83 23.62
N GLU A 116 -10.35 4.59 24.79
CA GLU A 116 -11.78 4.82 25.04
C GLU A 116 -12.13 6.29 24.81
N GLN A 117 -11.32 7.24 25.30
CA GLN A 117 -11.51 8.68 25.05
C GLN A 117 -11.45 9.08 23.57
N VAL A 118 -10.54 8.50 22.79
CA VAL A 118 -10.37 8.82 21.36
C VAL A 118 -11.51 8.25 20.54
N LEU A 119 -12.00 7.07 20.88
CA LEU A 119 -13.13 6.44 20.20
C LEU A 119 -14.45 7.14 20.53
N GLU A 120 -14.63 7.59 21.76
CA GLU A 120 -15.79 8.37 22.21
C GLU A 120 -15.87 9.73 21.48
N GLN A 121 -14.72 10.38 21.23
CA GLN A 121 -14.64 11.64 20.47
C GLN A 121 -14.91 11.49 18.97
N ASN A 122 -14.70 10.29 18.40
CA ASN A 122 -14.81 10.05 16.95
C ASN A 122 -16.10 9.33 16.55
N HIS A 123 -17.05 9.10 17.46
CA HIS A 123 -18.31 8.36 17.23
C HIS A 123 -18.12 7.02 16.48
N THR A 124 -16.95 6.41 16.65
CA THR A 124 -16.63 5.13 16.02
C THR A 124 -17.06 4.03 16.98
N ASP A 125 -17.75 3.03 16.45
CA ASP A 125 -18.12 1.86 17.22
C ASP A 125 -16.86 1.22 17.82
N TYR A 126 -16.79 1.20 19.15
CA TYR A 126 -15.64 0.75 19.93
C TYR A 126 -15.24 -0.68 19.55
N ASP A 127 -16.23 -1.54 19.28
CA ASP A 127 -16.00 -2.93 18.90
C ASP A 127 -15.36 -3.03 17.51
N THR A 128 -15.78 -2.18 16.57
CA THR A 128 -15.21 -2.10 15.22
C THR A 128 -13.75 -1.62 15.24
N ALA A 129 -13.43 -0.59 16.04
CA ALA A 129 -12.06 -0.07 16.13
C ALA A 129 -11.12 -1.08 16.81
N LYS A 130 -11.58 -1.74 17.87
CA LYS A 130 -10.83 -2.79 18.57
C LYS A 130 -10.57 -4.00 17.67
N ALA A 131 -11.56 -4.44 16.91
CA ALA A 131 -11.41 -5.51 15.94
C ALA A 131 -10.40 -5.14 14.84
N THR A 132 -10.45 -3.90 14.34
CA THR A 132 -9.50 -3.40 13.33
C THR A 132 -8.07 -3.38 13.87
N ALA A 133 -7.86 -2.88 15.10
CA ALA A 133 -6.55 -2.87 15.73
C ALA A 133 -5.98 -4.29 15.96
N LEU A 134 -6.83 -5.26 16.30
CA LEU A 134 -6.45 -6.67 16.43
C LEU A 134 -6.00 -7.27 15.10
N VAL A 135 -6.71 -7.00 14.00
CA VAL A 135 -6.33 -7.47 12.65
C VAL A 135 -4.99 -6.88 12.23
N VAL A 136 -4.79 -5.57 12.43
CA VAL A 136 -3.52 -4.89 12.11
C VAL A 136 -2.36 -5.49 12.92
N ARG A 137 -2.54 -5.67 14.24
CA ARG A 137 -1.55 -6.32 15.12
C ARG A 137 -1.19 -7.73 14.67
N TYR A 138 -2.20 -8.54 14.33
CA TYR A 138 -1.98 -9.89 13.84
C TYR A 138 -1.20 -9.90 12.53
N ALA A 139 -1.57 -9.03 11.58
CA ALA A 139 -0.88 -8.90 10.31
C ALA A 139 0.59 -8.47 10.49
N ILE A 140 0.88 -7.57 11.44
CA ILE A 140 2.26 -7.19 11.79
C ILE A 140 3.01 -8.38 12.42
N ALA A 141 2.43 -9.07 13.40
CA ALA A 141 3.07 -10.18 14.11
C ALA A 141 3.40 -11.37 13.19
N LYS A 142 2.61 -11.60 12.14
CA LYS A 142 2.87 -12.62 11.11
C LYS A 142 3.77 -12.15 9.98
N GLY A 143 4.23 -10.89 10.01
CA GLY A 143 5.08 -10.30 8.98
C GLY A 143 4.36 -9.98 7.67
N PHE A 144 3.01 -10.02 7.65
CA PHE A 144 2.21 -9.57 6.51
C PHE A 144 2.23 -8.05 6.37
N LEU A 145 2.38 -7.33 7.48
CA LEU A 145 2.63 -5.90 7.51
C LEU A 145 3.98 -5.63 8.18
N LYS A 146 4.78 -4.73 7.59
CA LYS A 146 5.97 -4.18 8.23
C LYS A 146 5.69 -2.73 8.58
N LEU A 147 5.64 -2.42 9.88
CA LEU A 147 5.72 -1.03 10.31
C LEU A 147 7.16 -0.58 10.07
N LYS A 148 7.39 0.26 9.04
CA LYS A 148 8.65 1.00 8.94
C LYS A 148 8.68 1.96 10.13
N SER A 149 9.77 1.98 10.89
CA SER A 149 9.92 3.03 11.90
C SER A 149 9.84 4.41 11.20
N PRO A 150 9.35 5.46 11.87
CA PRO A 150 9.34 6.80 11.28
C PRO A 150 10.71 7.28 10.81
N ALA A 151 11.80 6.73 11.36
CA ALA A 151 13.16 6.99 10.92
C ALA A 151 13.54 6.18 9.66
N ASP A 152 13.05 4.95 9.52
CA ASP A 152 13.27 4.10 8.33
C ASP A 152 12.48 4.58 7.11
N SER A 153 11.46 5.44 7.29
CA SER A 153 10.74 6.06 6.16
C SER A 153 11.54 7.18 5.48
N LEU A 154 12.62 7.67 6.11
CA LEU A 154 13.41 8.79 5.60
C LEU A 154 14.43 8.38 4.55
N VAL A 155 14.95 7.15 4.60
CA VAL A 155 15.86 6.62 3.57
C VAL A 155 15.05 5.88 2.51
N LYS A 156 15.22 6.29 1.26
CA LYS A 156 14.46 5.76 0.12
C LYS A 156 15.41 5.21 -0.92
N ASN A 157 15.00 4.15 -1.60
CA ASN A 157 15.60 3.72 -2.85
C ASN A 157 14.91 4.48 -3.99
N ILE A 158 15.66 5.29 -4.72
CA ILE A 158 15.17 6.15 -5.79
C ILE A 158 15.71 5.59 -7.10
N PHE A 159 14.83 5.31 -8.06
CA PHE A 159 15.27 5.09 -9.45
C PHE A 159 15.15 6.40 -10.23
N MET A 160 16.21 6.80 -10.92
CA MET A 160 16.22 8.02 -11.72
C MET A 160 16.00 7.73 -13.20
N ILE A 161 14.95 8.31 -13.78
CA ILE A 161 14.74 8.33 -15.24
C ILE A 161 15.37 9.61 -15.80
N CYS A 162 16.32 9.47 -16.71
CA CYS A 162 16.95 10.59 -17.41
C CYS A 162 17.45 10.18 -18.81
N PRO A 163 17.75 11.15 -19.69
CA PRO A 163 18.43 10.87 -20.96
C PRO A 163 19.85 10.37 -20.70
N VAL A 164 20.22 9.24 -21.29
CA VAL A 164 21.61 8.75 -21.31
C VAL A 164 22.39 9.38 -22.46
N ARG A 165 21.74 9.54 -23.61
CA ARG A 165 22.33 10.08 -24.84
C ARG A 165 21.91 11.52 -25.06
N ASN A 166 22.79 12.33 -25.67
CA ASN A 166 22.56 13.74 -25.99
C ASN A 166 22.25 14.64 -24.78
N LEU A 167 22.73 14.25 -23.61
CA LEU A 167 22.67 15.10 -22.41
C LEU A 167 23.68 16.24 -22.58
N THR A 168 23.25 17.49 -22.40
CA THR A 168 24.18 18.62 -22.43
C THR A 168 25.02 18.65 -21.14
N ASP A 169 26.20 19.26 -21.18
CA ASP A 169 27.07 19.37 -19.99
C ASP A 169 26.35 20.03 -18.80
N LYS A 170 25.50 21.02 -19.07
CA LYS A 170 24.70 21.70 -18.05
C LYS A 170 23.63 20.80 -17.43
N GLU A 171 22.95 20.00 -18.25
CA GLU A 171 21.97 19.04 -17.75
C GLU A 171 22.65 17.94 -16.94
N ASN A 172 23.83 17.48 -17.39
CA ASN A 172 24.63 16.53 -16.64
C ASN A 172 25.06 17.10 -15.28
N GLU A 173 25.61 18.30 -15.25
CA GLU A 173 25.99 18.98 -14.01
C GLU A 173 24.80 19.14 -13.05
N TYR A 174 23.64 19.56 -13.57
CA TYR A 174 22.41 19.65 -12.80
C TYR A 174 21.98 18.31 -12.20
N LEU A 175 21.96 17.24 -13.01
CA LEU A 175 21.58 15.91 -12.56
C LEU A 175 22.55 15.34 -11.52
N GLN A 176 23.86 15.56 -11.69
CA GLN A 176 24.86 15.16 -10.69
C GLN A 176 24.65 15.89 -9.37
N GLY A 177 24.36 17.20 -9.41
CA GLY A 177 24.02 17.98 -8.22
C GLY A 177 22.76 17.46 -7.52
N TYR A 178 21.72 17.12 -8.29
CA TYR A 178 20.47 16.55 -7.78
C TYR A 178 20.70 15.19 -7.09
N ILE A 179 21.48 14.30 -7.73
CA ILE A 179 21.84 12.98 -7.18
C ILE A 179 22.60 13.16 -5.86
N ALA A 180 23.62 14.01 -5.83
CA ALA A 180 24.40 14.28 -4.63
C ALA A 180 23.53 14.83 -3.49
N GLU A 181 22.53 15.67 -3.80
CA GLU A 181 21.58 16.17 -2.80
C GLU A 181 20.72 15.03 -2.22
N GLN A 182 20.21 14.11 -3.04
CA GLN A 182 19.44 12.97 -2.54
C GLN A 182 20.30 12.01 -1.72
N GLU A 183 21.52 11.72 -2.18
CA GLU A 183 22.47 10.86 -1.47
C GLU A 183 22.90 11.49 -0.13
N ALA A 184 23.04 12.83 -0.05
CA ALA A 184 23.32 13.55 1.19
C ALA A 184 22.18 13.48 2.21
N LYS A 185 20.93 13.26 1.76
CA LYS A 185 19.78 12.97 2.64
C LYS A 185 19.73 11.52 3.10
N GLY A 186 20.68 10.69 2.67
CA GLY A 186 20.79 9.27 2.99
C GLY A 186 20.03 8.35 2.03
N HIS A 187 19.37 8.89 0.99
CA HIS A 187 18.70 8.06 0.00
C HIS A 187 19.72 7.30 -0.87
N LYS A 188 19.31 6.15 -1.41
CA LYS A 188 20.08 5.39 -2.39
C LYS A 188 19.51 5.68 -3.77
N VAL A 189 20.32 6.25 -4.66
CA VAL A 189 19.88 6.60 -6.01
C VAL A 189 20.46 5.61 -7.01
N HIS A 190 19.61 4.96 -7.81
CA HIS A 190 20.01 4.22 -9.01
C HIS A 190 19.97 5.16 -10.21
N TYR A 191 21.14 5.49 -10.75
CA TYR A 191 21.35 6.39 -11.88
C TYR A 191 21.84 5.60 -13.10
N PRO A 192 20.99 5.34 -14.12
CA PRO A 192 21.30 4.39 -15.18
C PRO A 192 22.64 4.61 -15.91
N PRO A 193 23.10 5.84 -16.21
CA PRO A 193 24.43 6.05 -16.80
C PRO A 193 25.61 5.54 -15.95
N ARG A 194 25.43 5.44 -14.62
CA ARG A 194 26.43 4.94 -13.66
C ARG A 194 26.20 3.47 -13.28
N ASP A 195 24.94 3.10 -13.08
CA ASP A 195 24.55 1.89 -12.35
C ASP A 195 23.95 0.79 -13.25
N THR A 196 23.69 1.08 -14.53
CA THR A 196 23.22 0.11 -15.52
C THR A 196 24.27 -0.06 -16.61
N ASP A 197 24.60 -1.31 -16.97
CA ASP A 197 25.54 -1.59 -18.06
C ASP A 197 24.98 -1.08 -19.41
N GLN A 198 25.59 0.00 -19.93
CA GLN A 198 25.15 0.67 -21.15
C GLN A 198 25.69 0.01 -22.44
N ASP A 199 26.59 -0.97 -22.34
CA ASP A 199 27.15 -1.68 -23.50
C ASP A 199 26.23 -2.82 -23.96
N ASP A 200 25.04 -2.44 -24.43
CA ASP A 200 24.05 -3.36 -24.99
C ASP A 200 23.57 -2.87 -26.35
N PRO A 201 24.02 -3.47 -27.46
CA PRO A 201 23.65 -3.03 -28.81
C PRO A 201 22.15 -3.21 -29.13
N ILE A 202 21.44 -4.06 -28.38
CA ILE A 202 20.01 -4.31 -28.56
C ILE A 202 19.19 -3.46 -27.57
N GLY A 203 19.74 -3.23 -26.38
CA GLY A 203 19.11 -2.52 -25.27
C GLY A 203 18.17 -3.37 -24.41
N LEU A 204 18.05 -4.67 -24.68
CA LEU A 204 17.19 -5.57 -23.90
C LEU A 204 17.71 -5.75 -22.46
N ASN A 205 19.02 -5.95 -22.29
CA ASN A 205 19.67 -6.06 -20.98
C ASN A 205 19.51 -4.77 -20.17
N ILE A 206 19.65 -3.61 -20.81
CA ILE A 206 19.40 -2.30 -20.19
C ILE A 206 17.95 -2.23 -19.71
N CYS A 207 16.98 -2.57 -20.56
CA CYS A 207 15.57 -2.55 -20.19
C CYS A 207 15.24 -3.51 -19.03
N MET A 208 15.85 -4.70 -18.99
CA MET A 208 15.65 -5.66 -17.90
C MET A 208 16.20 -5.15 -16.57
N GLN A 209 17.43 -4.63 -16.57
CA GLN A 209 18.05 -4.04 -15.38
C GLN A 209 17.25 -2.83 -14.86
N ASN A 210 16.84 -1.93 -15.76
CA ASN A 210 16.02 -0.77 -15.39
C ASN A 210 14.66 -1.20 -14.82
N ARG A 211 14.01 -2.22 -15.41
CA ARG A 211 12.75 -2.75 -14.88
C ARG A 211 12.91 -3.26 -13.45
N GLU A 212 13.94 -4.05 -13.18
CA GLU A 212 14.23 -4.58 -11.85
C GLU A 212 14.50 -3.45 -10.85
N ALA A 213 15.34 -2.48 -11.22
CA ALA A 213 15.64 -1.33 -10.38
C ALA A 213 14.40 -0.45 -10.11
N ILE A 214 13.50 -0.26 -11.09
CA ILE A 214 12.22 0.42 -10.91
C ILE A 214 11.31 -0.35 -9.94
N GLN A 215 11.24 -1.68 -10.07
CA GLN A 215 10.44 -2.53 -9.20
C GLN A 215 10.91 -2.46 -7.74
N ASP A 216 12.22 -2.41 -7.53
CA ASP A 216 12.83 -2.38 -6.21
C ASP A 216 12.87 -0.97 -5.57
N ALA A 217 12.68 0.09 -6.37
CA ALA A 217 12.65 1.46 -5.87
C ALA A 217 11.42 1.75 -5.00
N ASP A 218 11.58 2.56 -3.96
CA ASP A 218 10.46 3.12 -3.19
C ASP A 218 9.75 4.22 -4.00
N GLU A 219 10.48 4.98 -4.82
CA GLU A 219 9.95 6.02 -5.71
C GLU A 219 10.81 6.24 -6.96
N VAL A 220 10.25 6.90 -7.97
CA VAL A 220 10.92 7.20 -9.24
C VAL A 220 11.01 8.70 -9.46
N HIS A 221 12.22 9.21 -9.68
CA HIS A 221 12.44 10.63 -9.98
C HIS A 221 12.75 10.80 -11.48
N ILE A 222 12.01 11.67 -12.16
CA ILE A 222 12.04 11.78 -13.62
C ILE A 222 12.56 13.15 -14.03
N TYR A 223 13.68 13.17 -14.73
CA TYR A 223 14.12 14.31 -15.54
C TYR A 223 13.62 14.11 -16.96
N TRP A 224 12.63 14.89 -17.38
CA TRP A 224 11.97 14.68 -18.65
C TRP A 224 12.64 15.45 -19.78
N ASN A 225 13.05 14.72 -20.81
CA ASN A 225 13.39 15.27 -22.11
C ASN A 225 12.59 14.49 -23.17
N PRO A 226 11.68 15.13 -23.92
CA PRO A 226 10.83 14.44 -24.89
C PRO A 226 11.60 13.77 -26.02
N ALA A 227 12.86 14.14 -26.26
CA ALA A 227 13.73 13.49 -27.25
C ALA A 227 14.33 12.16 -26.76
N SER A 228 14.22 11.83 -25.47
CA SER A 228 14.76 10.59 -24.90
C SER A 228 13.76 9.44 -25.06
N SER A 229 13.94 8.62 -26.09
CA SER A 229 13.11 7.43 -26.30
C SER A 229 13.20 6.42 -25.16
N GLY A 230 14.39 6.28 -24.54
CA GLY A 230 14.59 5.43 -23.36
C GLY A 230 13.77 5.90 -22.16
N SER A 231 13.78 7.21 -21.88
CA SER A 231 13.00 7.77 -20.78
C SER A 231 11.49 7.59 -20.97
N ASN A 232 10.99 7.65 -22.21
CA ASN A 232 9.58 7.34 -22.51
C ASN A 232 9.24 5.87 -22.18
N PHE A 233 10.14 4.94 -22.49
CA PHE A 233 9.94 3.52 -22.23
C PHE A 233 9.96 3.22 -20.73
N ASP A 234 10.97 3.72 -20.01
CA ASP A 234 11.08 3.56 -18.56
C ASP A 234 9.87 4.21 -17.84
N PHE A 235 9.40 5.37 -18.30
CA PHE A 235 8.19 5.99 -17.75
C PHE A 235 6.96 5.09 -17.92
N GLY A 236 6.81 4.42 -19.07
CA GLY A 236 5.76 3.43 -19.27
C GLY A 236 5.82 2.26 -18.28
N MET A 237 7.03 1.76 -17.98
CA MET A 237 7.23 0.72 -16.97
C MET A 237 6.88 1.22 -15.57
N THR A 238 7.37 2.40 -15.18
CA THR A 238 7.05 3.06 -13.90
C THR A 238 5.56 3.25 -13.71
N PHE A 239 4.86 3.71 -14.74
CA PHE A 239 3.41 3.89 -14.71
C PHE A 239 2.67 2.55 -14.53
N MET A 240 3.14 1.48 -15.18
CA MET A 240 2.54 0.15 -15.07
C MET A 240 2.68 -0.45 -13.66
N VAL A 241 3.78 -0.17 -12.96
CA VAL A 241 4.04 -0.67 -11.61
C VAL A 241 3.60 0.29 -10.49
N TYR A 242 2.86 1.35 -10.83
CA TYR A 242 2.26 2.31 -9.89
C TYR A 242 3.24 2.92 -8.87
N LYS A 243 4.48 3.19 -9.28
CA LYS A 243 5.47 3.81 -8.39
C LYS A 243 5.17 5.30 -8.18
N PRO A 244 5.36 5.83 -6.96
CA PRO A 244 5.34 7.28 -6.72
C PRO A 244 6.35 7.98 -7.64
N ILE A 245 5.93 9.08 -8.24
CA ILE A 245 6.73 9.83 -9.22
C ILE A 245 6.99 11.24 -8.69
N LYS A 246 8.26 11.67 -8.82
CA LYS A 246 8.68 13.06 -8.63
C LYS A 246 9.23 13.62 -9.94
N PHE A 247 8.73 14.78 -10.35
CA PHE A 247 9.10 15.42 -11.62
C PHE A 247 10.17 16.50 -11.41
N ILE A 248 11.43 16.15 -11.72
CA ILE A 248 12.62 16.94 -11.37
C ILE A 248 12.64 18.33 -12.05
N ASN A 249 12.48 18.36 -13.37
CA ASN A 249 12.59 19.59 -14.18
C ASN A 249 11.22 20.13 -14.62
N LYS A 250 10.19 19.98 -13.77
CA LYS A 250 8.80 20.34 -14.10
C LYS A 250 8.64 21.78 -14.58
N ASP A 251 9.40 22.72 -14.02
CA ASP A 251 9.31 24.14 -14.37
C ASP A 251 9.84 24.44 -15.79
N HIS A 252 10.65 23.53 -16.36
CA HIS A 252 11.19 23.65 -17.72
C HIS A 252 10.38 22.86 -18.75
N VAL A 253 9.37 22.10 -18.32
CA VAL A 253 8.55 21.27 -19.21
C VAL A 253 7.11 21.78 -19.17
N PRO A 254 6.70 22.67 -20.08
CA PRO A 254 5.37 23.25 -20.06
C PRO A 254 4.28 22.19 -20.35
N LYS A 255 3.11 22.36 -19.73
CA LYS A 255 1.90 21.58 -20.07
C LYS A 255 1.51 21.84 -21.53
N THR A 256 1.04 20.80 -22.22
CA THR A 256 0.56 20.87 -23.61
C THR A 256 -0.96 21.03 -23.65
N PRO A 257 -1.54 21.61 -24.73
CA PRO A 257 -3.00 21.78 -24.84
C PRO A 257 -3.78 20.47 -25.10
N HIS A 258 -3.09 19.39 -25.41
CA HIS A 258 -3.66 18.07 -25.72
C HIS A 258 -3.05 16.98 -24.82
N LYS A 259 -3.59 15.76 -24.89
CA LYS A 259 -3.05 14.60 -24.17
C LYS A 259 -1.59 14.35 -24.54
N SER A 260 -0.71 14.32 -23.54
CA SER A 260 0.72 14.09 -23.71
C SER A 260 1.30 13.43 -22.45
N PHE A 261 2.48 12.82 -22.56
CA PHE A 261 3.17 12.28 -21.37
C PHE A 261 3.60 13.38 -20.40
N GLN A 262 3.94 14.57 -20.90
CA GLN A 262 4.24 15.74 -20.07
C GLN A 262 3.06 16.07 -19.14
N ASN A 263 1.84 16.12 -19.69
CA ASN A 263 0.65 16.41 -18.90
C ASN A 263 0.37 15.32 -17.86
N VAL A 264 0.62 14.05 -18.20
CA VAL A 264 0.49 12.93 -17.26
C VAL A 264 1.53 13.06 -16.14
N LEU A 265 2.79 13.38 -16.44
CA LEU A 265 3.83 13.58 -15.43
C LEU A 265 3.50 14.71 -14.46
N HIS A 266 3.00 15.84 -14.96
CA HIS A 266 2.52 16.93 -14.09
C HIS A 266 1.41 16.45 -13.15
N ALA A 267 0.42 15.72 -13.67
CA ALA A 267 -0.68 15.21 -12.85
C ALA A 267 -0.22 14.18 -11.81
N LEU A 268 0.76 13.33 -12.15
CA LEU A 268 1.33 12.35 -11.23
C LEU A 268 2.19 13.02 -10.15
N ASP A 269 3.03 14.00 -10.49
CA ASP A 269 3.80 14.79 -9.50
C ASP A 269 2.86 15.48 -8.51
N GLU A 270 1.80 16.12 -9.01
CA GLU A 270 0.77 16.75 -8.17
C GLU A 270 0.07 15.74 -7.25
N LEU A 271 -0.21 14.52 -7.75
CA LEU A 271 -0.86 13.45 -6.98
C LEU A 271 0.01 12.96 -5.82
N TYR A 272 1.32 12.79 -6.04
CA TYR A 272 2.25 12.25 -5.04
C TYR A 272 2.93 13.33 -4.18
N ALA A 273 2.77 14.62 -4.49
CA ALA A 273 3.28 15.71 -3.66
C ALA A 273 2.44 15.96 -2.39
N LEU A 274 1.33 15.24 -2.21
CA LEU A 274 0.41 15.37 -1.07
C LEU A 274 0.75 14.44 0.10
N ASP A 275 1.76 13.58 -0.06
CA ASP A 275 2.27 12.64 0.96
C ASP A 275 3.59 13.13 1.57
#